data_AF-A0A8D8QF75-F1
#
_entry.id   AF-A0A8D8QF75-F1
#
_cell.length_a   1.000
_cell.length_b   1.000
_cell.length_c   1.000
_cell.angle_alpha   90.00
_cell.angle_beta   90.00
_cell.angle_gamma   90.00
#
_symmetry.space_group_name_H-M   'P 1'
#
loop_
_entity.id
_entity.type
_entity.pdbx_description
1 polymer ?
#
loop_
_entity_poly.entity_id
_entity_poly.type
_entity_poly.pdbx_seq_one_letter_code
_entity_poly.pdbx_strand_id
1 'polypeptide(L)'
;VFVCIDGYDTIEVKVLDCDTISQVKEKSLDTIYRATPYSRRPRIDDFDIGWQFGNIDEQKKMLYDFDITNRVNKGWKKVNTLNHYRVPDGAHLTLMFKQNQSTIEPNIMTSPKKYQNDFETKWHLVKHHDNDNKKKGENSCSMVSEIYLTRLLATKGTLQKFVDDLFDTIFSTDHRGSALPFAIKHIFDFLDDQAIKYGITDPEVVHTWKSNTLLLRFWVNLIKNPNFVFDIHKSNIIDSCLSVVAQT
;
A
#
# COMPACT_ATOMS: atom_id res chain seq x y z
N VAL A 1 -12.64 7.59 -12.77
CA VAL A 1 -13.80 6.70 -13.05
C VAL A 1 -14.89 6.95 -12.03
N PHE A 2 -16.13 6.61 -12.36
CA PHE A 2 -17.29 6.76 -11.49
C PHE A 2 -17.74 5.37 -11.02
N VAL A 3 -17.72 5.11 -9.72
CA VAL A 3 -17.97 3.79 -9.15
C VAL A 3 -19.26 3.79 -8.34
N CYS A 4 -20.17 2.88 -8.69
CA CYS A 4 -21.38 2.57 -7.95
C CYS A 4 -21.18 1.22 -7.23
N ILE A 5 -21.71 1.08 -6.02
CA ILE A 5 -21.78 -0.20 -5.29
C ILE A 5 -23.25 -0.56 -5.14
N ASP A 6 -23.67 -1.77 -5.52
CA ASP A 6 -25.02 -2.33 -5.31
C ASP A 6 -26.22 -1.36 -5.55
N GLY A 7 -26.13 -0.46 -6.53
CA GLY A 7 -27.21 0.49 -6.87
C GLY A 7 -27.27 1.76 -6.02
N TYR A 8 -26.30 2.00 -5.14
CA TYR A 8 -26.15 3.25 -4.39
C TYR A 8 -25.55 4.37 -5.25
N ASP A 9 -25.46 5.57 -4.68
CA ASP A 9 -24.88 6.74 -5.33
C ASP A 9 -23.49 6.47 -5.90
N THR A 10 -23.25 7.06 -7.07
CA THR A 10 -21.99 6.90 -7.80
C THR A 10 -20.94 7.86 -7.25
N ILE A 11 -19.75 7.35 -6.95
CA ILE A 11 -18.65 8.11 -6.34
C ILE A 11 -17.49 8.23 -7.33
N GLU A 12 -16.89 9.41 -7.43
CA GLU A 12 -15.69 9.61 -8.23
C GLU A 12 -14.47 8.96 -7.54
N VAL A 13 -13.80 8.05 -8.25
CA VAL A 13 -12.59 7.37 -7.80
C VAL A 13 -11.43 7.68 -8.74
N LYS A 14 -10.34 8.17 -8.18
CA LYS A 14 -9.08 8.45 -8.90
C LYS A 14 -8.28 7.16 -9.07
N VAL A 15 -8.01 6.81 -10.31
CA VAL A 15 -7.30 5.58 -10.73
C VAL A 15 -6.32 5.93 -11.85
N LEU A 16 -5.41 5.01 -12.14
CA LEU A 16 -4.45 5.08 -13.24
C LEU A 16 -4.83 4.05 -14.30
N ASP A 17 -4.50 4.33 -15.56
CA ASP A 17 -4.69 3.41 -16.68
C ASP A 17 -3.91 2.09 -16.50
N CYS A 18 -2.81 2.16 -15.77
CA CYS A 18 -1.96 1.05 -15.41
C CYS A 18 -2.37 0.34 -14.11
N ASP A 19 -3.43 0.75 -13.42
CA ASP A 19 -3.90 -0.01 -12.25
C ASP A 19 -4.46 -1.37 -12.69
N THR A 20 -4.10 -2.43 -11.95
CA THR A 20 -4.76 -3.73 -12.09
C THR A 20 -6.22 -3.65 -11.64
N ILE A 21 -7.03 -4.65 -12.01
CA ILE A 21 -8.44 -4.67 -11.60
C ILE A 21 -8.56 -4.77 -10.08
N SER A 22 -7.69 -5.54 -9.41
CA SER A 22 -7.65 -5.58 -7.94
C SER A 22 -7.25 -4.23 -7.32
N GLN A 23 -6.30 -3.50 -7.91
CA GLN A 23 -5.93 -2.16 -7.43
C GLN A 23 -7.07 -1.14 -7.60
N VAL A 24 -7.83 -1.23 -8.70
CA VAL A 24 -9.04 -0.41 -8.90
C VAL A 24 -10.09 -0.72 -7.83
N LYS A 25 -10.31 -2.00 -7.51
CA LYS A 25 -11.21 -2.40 -6.42
C LYS A 25 -10.73 -1.84 -5.07
N GLU A 26 -9.45 -1.97 -4.75
CA GLU A 26 -8.87 -1.44 -3.51
C GLU A 26 -9.07 0.07 -3.38
N LYS A 27 -8.71 0.85 -4.43
CA LYS A 27 -8.92 2.31 -4.46
C LYS A 27 -10.40 2.71 -4.35
N SER A 28 -11.28 1.91 -4.95
CA SER A 28 -12.73 2.14 -4.87
C SER A 28 -13.23 1.93 -3.45
N LEU A 29 -12.87 0.82 -2.80
CA LEU A 29 -13.24 0.54 -1.42
C LEU A 29 -12.64 1.56 -0.44
N ASP A 30 -11.40 2.00 -0.65
CA ASP A 30 -10.79 3.06 0.17
C ASP A 30 -11.50 4.40 0.04
N THR A 31 -12.09 4.68 -1.12
CA THR A 31 -12.86 5.91 -1.35
C THR A 31 -14.25 5.80 -0.75
N ILE A 32 -14.96 4.69 -1.01
CA ILE A 32 -16.32 4.43 -0.53
C ILE A 32 -16.35 4.32 1.00
N TYR A 33 -15.42 3.56 1.57
CA TYR A 33 -15.35 3.27 3.01
C TYR A 33 -14.31 4.12 3.75
N ARG A 34 -13.99 5.33 3.24
CA ARG A 34 -12.94 6.21 3.79
C ARG A 34 -13.07 6.44 5.31
N ALA A 35 -14.30 6.60 5.80
CA ALA A 35 -14.60 6.84 7.22
C ALA A 35 -14.79 5.55 8.05
N THR A 36 -14.66 4.38 7.44
CA THR A 36 -14.82 3.08 8.11
C THR A 36 -13.45 2.51 8.50
N PRO A 37 -13.24 2.01 9.73
CA PRO A 37 -12.01 1.32 10.12
C PRO A 37 -11.71 0.12 9.21
N TYR A 38 -10.42 -0.13 8.92
CA TYR A 38 -10.05 -1.12 7.89
C TYR A 38 -10.60 -2.52 8.19
N SER A 39 -10.53 -2.97 9.45
CA SER A 39 -11.03 -4.30 9.88
C SER A 39 -12.52 -4.54 9.63
N ARG A 40 -13.31 -3.47 9.47
CA ARG A 40 -14.77 -3.54 9.24
C ARG A 40 -15.16 -3.41 7.77
N ARG A 41 -14.19 -3.18 6.88
CA ARG A 41 -14.44 -3.05 5.44
C ARG A 41 -14.62 -4.44 4.83
N PRO A 42 -15.47 -4.56 3.79
CA PRO A 42 -15.56 -5.80 3.03
C PRO A 42 -14.25 -6.07 2.26
N ARG A 43 -13.95 -7.33 1.96
CA ARG A 43 -12.70 -7.70 1.30
C ARG A 43 -12.79 -7.46 -0.20
N ILE A 44 -11.65 -7.16 -0.83
CA ILE A 44 -11.58 -6.99 -2.29
C ILE A 44 -12.10 -8.22 -3.06
N ASP A 45 -11.97 -9.41 -2.47
CA ASP A 45 -12.36 -10.68 -3.07
C ASP A 45 -13.86 -10.92 -3.04
N ASP A 46 -14.58 -10.19 -2.18
CA ASP A 46 -16.04 -10.26 -2.04
C ASP A 46 -16.75 -9.54 -3.19
N PHE A 47 -16.01 -8.77 -4.00
CA PHE A 47 -16.58 -8.00 -5.11
C PHE A 47 -16.08 -8.47 -6.47
N ASP A 48 -17.02 -8.49 -7.40
CA ASP A 48 -16.74 -8.38 -8.83
C ASP A 48 -16.96 -6.94 -9.30
N ILE A 49 -16.27 -6.57 -10.37
CA ILE A 49 -16.38 -5.24 -10.97
C ILE A 49 -16.84 -5.37 -12.42
N GLY A 50 -17.93 -4.69 -12.74
CA GLY A 50 -18.45 -4.57 -14.09
C GLY A 50 -18.24 -3.17 -14.63
N TRP A 51 -17.90 -3.06 -15.90
CA TRP A 51 -17.86 -1.79 -16.63
C TRP A 51 -19.07 -1.71 -17.55
N GLN A 52 -19.84 -0.63 -17.42
CA GLN A 52 -20.93 -0.32 -18.33
C GLN A 52 -20.38 0.50 -19.50
N PHE A 53 -20.55 0.00 -20.73
CA PHE A 53 -20.08 0.67 -21.94
C PHE A 53 -21.24 0.92 -22.90
N GLY A 54 -21.37 2.16 -23.39
CA GLY A 54 -22.48 2.57 -24.25
C GLY A 54 -23.74 3.00 -23.49
N ASN A 55 -24.76 3.45 -24.24
CA ASN A 55 -26.00 4.03 -23.69
C ASN A 55 -27.07 2.98 -23.36
N ILE A 56 -26.74 1.69 -23.38
CA ILE A 56 -27.67 0.58 -23.18
C ILE A 56 -27.27 -0.16 -21.90
N ASP A 57 -28.18 -0.25 -20.94
CA ASP A 57 -27.95 -0.90 -19.62
C ASP A 57 -27.52 -2.37 -19.70
N GLU A 58 -27.71 -3.02 -20.86
CA GLU A 58 -27.34 -4.41 -21.10
C GLU A 58 -25.88 -4.63 -21.53
N GLN A 59 -25.14 -3.57 -21.89
CA GLN A 59 -23.73 -3.69 -22.28
C GLN A 59 -22.81 -3.56 -21.08
N LYS A 60 -22.78 -4.62 -20.27
CA LYS A 60 -21.89 -4.74 -19.11
C LYS A 60 -20.77 -5.75 -19.37
N LYS A 61 -19.53 -5.33 -19.18
CA LYS A 61 -18.35 -6.20 -19.25
C LYS A 61 -17.76 -6.42 -17.87
N MET A 62 -17.65 -7.67 -17.44
CA MET A 62 -16.95 -8.03 -16.22
C MET A 62 -15.44 -7.92 -16.40
N LEU A 63 -14.78 -7.29 -15.45
CA LEU A 63 -13.32 -7.12 -15.48
C LEU A 63 -12.68 -8.00 -14.41
N TYR A 64 -11.62 -8.70 -14.79
CA TYR A 64 -10.81 -9.51 -13.89
C TYR A 64 -9.32 -9.26 -14.14
N ASP A 65 -8.50 -9.47 -13.11
CA ASP A 65 -7.04 -9.47 -13.25
C ASP A 65 -6.57 -10.53 -14.27
N PHE A 66 -7.30 -11.64 -14.33
CA PHE A 66 -7.08 -12.72 -15.29
C PHE A 66 -8.42 -13.25 -15.81
N ASP A 67 -8.59 -13.24 -17.12
CA ASP A 67 -9.71 -13.78 -17.87
C ASP A 67 -9.24 -14.45 -19.18
N ILE A 68 -10.18 -14.76 -20.07
CA ILE A 68 -9.92 -15.37 -21.38
C ILE A 68 -9.21 -14.42 -22.36
N THR A 69 -9.11 -13.12 -22.05
CA THR A 69 -8.52 -12.12 -22.93
C THR A 69 -7.02 -11.93 -22.69
N ASN A 70 -6.48 -12.46 -21.58
CA ASN A 70 -5.04 -12.45 -21.32
C ASN A 70 -4.28 -13.27 -22.37
N ARG A 71 -3.29 -12.64 -23.00
CA ARG A 71 -2.34 -13.33 -23.88
C ARG A 71 -1.21 -13.92 -23.04
N VAL A 72 -0.99 -15.23 -23.14
CA VAL A 72 0.18 -15.91 -22.56
C VAL A 72 1.32 -15.84 -23.57
N ASN A 73 2.48 -15.33 -23.17
CA ASN A 73 3.67 -15.26 -24.01
C ASN A 73 4.83 -15.98 -23.33
N LYS A 74 5.29 -17.09 -23.89
CA LYS A 74 6.42 -17.90 -23.37
C LYS A 74 6.27 -18.24 -21.88
N GLY A 75 5.07 -18.65 -21.45
CA GLY A 75 4.77 -18.98 -20.05
C GLY A 75 4.53 -17.78 -19.13
N TRP A 76 4.61 -16.55 -19.64
CA TRP A 76 4.31 -15.34 -18.88
C TRP A 76 2.91 -14.82 -19.16
N LYS A 77 2.17 -14.49 -18.09
CA LYS A 77 0.84 -13.89 -18.17
C LYS A 77 0.85 -12.48 -17.58
N LYS A 78 0.49 -11.48 -18.39
CA LYS A 78 0.36 -10.10 -17.92
C LYS A 78 -0.95 -9.95 -17.15
N VAL A 79 -0.93 -9.33 -15.98
CA VAL A 79 -2.14 -8.95 -15.24
C VAL A 79 -2.92 -7.90 -16.04
N ASN A 80 -4.24 -8.05 -16.14
CA ASN A 80 -5.09 -7.08 -16.83
C ASN A 80 -5.18 -5.77 -16.03
N THR A 81 -5.20 -4.65 -16.76
CA THR A 81 -5.34 -3.28 -16.22
C THR A 81 -6.53 -2.58 -16.86
N LEU A 82 -6.88 -1.37 -16.39
CA LEU A 82 -7.90 -0.54 -17.07
C LEU A 82 -7.57 -0.30 -18.55
N ASN A 83 -6.29 -0.03 -18.86
CA ASN A 83 -5.83 0.16 -20.23
C ASN A 83 -5.98 -1.12 -21.08
N HIS A 84 -5.79 -2.32 -20.50
CA HIS A 84 -6.03 -3.59 -21.22
C HIS A 84 -7.48 -3.68 -21.74
N TYR A 85 -8.44 -3.25 -20.94
CA TYR A 85 -9.85 -3.20 -21.32
C TYR A 85 -10.24 -1.93 -22.07
N ARG A 86 -9.33 -0.96 -22.22
CA ARG A 86 -9.55 0.36 -22.81
C ARG A 86 -10.67 1.14 -22.13
N VAL A 87 -10.72 1.06 -20.79
CA VAL A 87 -11.68 1.84 -20.01
C VAL A 87 -11.35 3.33 -20.15
N PRO A 88 -12.27 4.17 -20.68
CA PRO A 88 -12.01 5.59 -20.86
C PRO A 88 -12.08 6.35 -19.53
N ASP A 89 -11.58 7.59 -19.55
CA ASP A 89 -11.83 8.52 -18.46
C ASP A 89 -13.33 8.81 -18.32
N GLY A 90 -13.78 9.02 -17.09
CA GLY A 90 -15.21 9.18 -16.77
C GLY A 90 -16.06 7.91 -16.95
N ALA A 91 -15.48 6.73 -17.17
CA ALA A 91 -16.24 5.49 -17.26
C ALA A 91 -16.99 5.14 -15.97
N HIS A 92 -18.18 4.54 -16.12
CA HIS A 92 -19.01 4.04 -15.03
C HIS A 92 -18.70 2.57 -14.72
N LEU A 93 -18.30 2.29 -13.50
CA LEU A 93 -18.01 0.96 -12.97
C LEU A 93 -19.01 0.60 -11.87
N THR A 94 -19.38 -0.66 -11.78
CA THR A 94 -20.25 -1.19 -10.73
C THR A 94 -19.51 -2.26 -9.95
N LEU A 95 -19.35 -2.07 -8.64
CA LEU A 95 -18.98 -3.10 -7.69
C LEU A 95 -20.23 -3.90 -7.32
N MET A 96 -20.14 -5.22 -7.43
CA MET A 96 -21.22 -6.14 -7.08
C MET A 96 -20.73 -7.15 -6.07
N PHE A 97 -21.47 -7.33 -4.99
CA PHE A 97 -21.17 -8.36 -4.02
C PHE A 97 -21.34 -9.76 -4.62
N LYS A 98 -20.34 -10.61 -4.43
CA LYS A 98 -20.42 -12.03 -4.78
C LYS A 98 -21.37 -12.70 -3.80
N GLN A 99 -22.59 -12.98 -4.22
CA GLN A 99 -23.51 -13.78 -3.40
C GLN A 99 -22.88 -15.16 -3.17
N ASN A 100 -22.66 -15.53 -1.90
CA ASN A 100 -22.25 -16.87 -1.52
C ASN A 100 -23.29 -17.87 -2.02
N GLN A 101 -23.01 -18.56 -3.13
CA GLN A 101 -23.77 -19.76 -3.53
C GLN A 101 -23.60 -20.82 -2.44
N SER A 102 -24.57 -20.87 -1.53
CA SER A 102 -24.67 -21.85 -0.47
C SER A 102 -26.01 -22.57 -0.56
N THR A 103 -26.27 -23.26 -1.68
CA THR A 103 -27.18 -24.44 -1.79
C THR A 103 -27.16 -25.03 -3.21
N ILE A 104 -26.69 -26.30 -3.36
CA ILE A 104 -27.25 -27.41 -4.18
C ILE A 104 -27.70 -27.05 -5.64
N GLU A 105 -27.12 -27.48 -6.77
CA GLU A 105 -26.79 -28.84 -7.30
C GLU A 105 -25.97 -28.73 -8.64
N PRO A 106 -25.49 -29.85 -9.26
CA PRO A 106 -24.47 -29.85 -10.30
C PRO A 106 -24.99 -29.68 -11.74
N ASN A 107 -24.04 -29.31 -12.60
CA ASN A 107 -24.00 -29.41 -14.07
C ASN A 107 -24.26 -28.14 -14.93
N ILE A 108 -23.12 -27.72 -15.50
CA ILE A 108 -22.87 -27.26 -16.88
C ILE A 108 -22.87 -25.74 -17.14
N MET A 109 -21.61 -25.31 -17.38
CA MET A 109 -21.14 -24.18 -18.18
C MET A 109 -21.05 -22.79 -17.53
N THR A 110 -19.89 -22.18 -17.77
CA THR A 110 -19.43 -20.80 -17.49
C THR A 110 -19.01 -20.44 -16.06
N SER A 111 -18.30 -21.33 -15.38
CA SER A 111 -17.25 -20.90 -14.43
C SER A 111 -15.89 -21.07 -15.11
N PRO A 112 -14.99 -20.07 -15.13
CA PRO A 112 -13.60 -20.32 -15.46
C PRO A 112 -13.07 -21.21 -14.32
N LYS A 113 -13.07 -22.52 -14.57
CA LYS A 113 -12.42 -23.51 -13.73
C LYS A 113 -11.02 -22.98 -13.41
N LYS A 114 -10.65 -22.98 -12.14
CA LYS A 114 -9.28 -22.82 -11.65
C LYS A 114 -8.42 -23.97 -12.20
N TYR A 115 -8.16 -23.99 -13.49
CA TYR A 115 -6.97 -24.63 -14.04
C TYR A 115 -5.84 -23.64 -13.79
N GLN A 116 -5.38 -23.61 -12.53
CA GLN A 116 -4.07 -23.08 -12.22
C GLN A 116 -3.07 -24.02 -12.91
N ASN A 117 -2.65 -23.66 -14.13
CA ASN A 117 -1.34 -24.06 -14.59
C ASN A 117 -0.35 -23.42 -13.60
N ASP A 118 0.15 -24.21 -12.66
CA ASP A 118 1.15 -23.82 -11.64
C ASP A 118 2.52 -23.40 -12.24
N PHE A 119 2.64 -23.38 -13.57
CA PHE A 119 3.87 -23.03 -14.30
C PHE A 119 3.82 -21.65 -14.99
N GLU A 120 2.73 -20.88 -14.84
CA GLU A 120 2.61 -19.56 -15.50
C GLU A 120 3.07 -18.42 -14.58
N THR A 121 4.21 -17.79 -14.91
CA THR A 121 4.72 -16.65 -14.14
C THR A 121 3.93 -15.38 -14.48
N LYS A 122 3.40 -14.74 -13.44
CA LYS A 122 2.57 -13.52 -13.55
C LYS A 122 3.45 -12.28 -13.49
N TRP A 123 3.11 -11.25 -14.26
CA TRP A 123 3.81 -9.97 -14.23
C TRP A 123 2.84 -8.81 -14.49
N HIS A 124 3.19 -7.62 -14.00
CA HIS A 124 2.40 -6.41 -14.21
C HIS A 124 3.17 -5.35 -15.01
N LEU A 125 3.96 -4.51 -14.33
CA LEU A 125 4.76 -3.46 -14.99
C LEU A 125 6.21 -3.87 -15.24
N VAL A 126 6.75 -4.80 -14.44
CA VAL A 126 8.15 -5.24 -14.54
C VAL A 126 8.20 -6.75 -14.79
N LYS A 127 9.00 -7.17 -15.78
CA LYS A 127 9.39 -8.56 -16.00
C LYS A 127 10.84 -8.74 -15.54
N HIS A 128 11.07 -9.53 -14.50
CA HIS A 128 12.42 -9.71 -13.96
C HIS A 128 13.37 -10.48 -14.90
N HIS A 129 12.84 -11.35 -15.77
CA HIS A 129 13.66 -12.28 -16.58
C HIS A 129 14.12 -11.75 -17.95
N ASP A 130 13.65 -10.57 -18.38
CA ASP A 130 14.12 -9.91 -19.61
C ASP A 130 15.44 -9.12 -19.38
N ASN A 131 15.94 -9.05 -18.14
CA ASN A 131 17.17 -8.33 -17.81
C ASN A 131 18.46 -9.08 -18.21
N ASP A 132 18.43 -10.40 -18.36
CA ASP A 132 19.63 -11.17 -18.75
C ASP A 132 20.03 -11.00 -20.22
N ASN A 133 19.16 -10.43 -21.05
CA ASN A 133 19.43 -10.20 -22.48
C ASN A 133 19.90 -8.77 -22.82
N LYS A 134 20.13 -7.89 -21.83
CA LYS A 134 20.68 -6.54 -22.08
C LYS A 134 22.21 -6.46 -21.89
N LYS A 135 22.95 -7.18 -22.74
CA LYS A 135 24.25 -6.67 -23.22
C LYS A 135 24.00 -5.61 -24.30
N LYS A 136 23.51 -4.42 -23.92
CA LYS A 136 23.55 -3.20 -24.75
C LYS A 136 23.11 -1.97 -23.93
N GLY A 137 24.08 -1.12 -23.57
CA GLY A 137 23.87 0.30 -23.27
C GLY A 137 24.02 0.72 -21.81
N GLU A 138 25.24 0.76 -21.28
CA GLU A 138 25.59 1.39 -19.98
C GLU A 138 25.04 2.83 -19.85
N ASN A 139 24.96 3.57 -20.95
CA ASN A 139 24.50 4.96 -20.94
C ASN A 139 22.97 5.13 -20.82
N SER A 140 22.17 4.07 -21.00
CA SER A 140 20.71 4.14 -20.83
C SER A 140 20.27 3.89 -19.39
N CYS A 141 21.10 3.25 -18.58
CA CYS A 141 20.80 2.91 -17.20
C CYS A 141 21.07 4.08 -16.24
N SER A 142 22.12 4.89 -16.51
CA SER A 142 22.48 6.05 -15.68
C SER A 142 21.43 7.16 -15.72
N MET A 143 20.99 7.58 -16.91
CA MET A 143 19.95 8.60 -17.07
C MET A 143 18.60 8.16 -16.48
N VAL A 144 18.29 6.86 -16.55
CA VAL A 144 17.11 6.27 -15.92
C VAL A 144 17.23 6.29 -14.39
N SER A 145 18.42 6.06 -13.83
CA SER A 145 18.67 6.16 -12.38
C SER A 145 18.53 7.59 -11.83
N GLU A 146 18.94 8.62 -12.58
CA GLU A 146 18.78 10.03 -12.20
C GLU A 146 17.31 10.49 -12.19
N ILE A 147 16.49 9.98 -13.13
CA ILE A 147 15.04 10.22 -13.13
C ILE A 147 14.40 9.61 -11.87
N TYR A 148 14.84 8.42 -11.44
CA TYR A 148 14.35 7.82 -10.21
C TYR A 148 14.79 8.59 -8.96
N LEU A 149 16.02 9.10 -8.93
CA LEU A 149 16.47 9.95 -7.83
C LEU A 149 15.62 11.21 -7.70
N THR A 150 15.32 11.88 -8.81
CA THR A 150 14.46 13.08 -8.80
C THR A 150 13.05 12.76 -8.25
N ARG A 151 12.50 11.59 -8.57
CA ARG A 151 11.21 11.13 -8.01
C ARG A 151 11.28 10.84 -6.51
N LEU A 152 12.39 10.25 -6.04
CA LEU A 152 12.64 10.03 -4.61
C LEU A 152 12.71 11.36 -3.87
N LEU A 153 13.45 12.35 -4.41
CA LEU A 153 13.56 13.68 -3.83
C LEU A 153 12.23 14.42 -3.82
N ALA A 154 11.44 14.34 -4.88
CA ALA A 154 10.10 14.93 -4.94
C ALA A 154 9.17 14.32 -3.88
N THR A 155 9.22 13.00 -3.70
CA THR A 155 8.42 12.29 -2.68
C THR A 155 8.90 12.68 -1.27
N LYS A 156 10.22 12.69 -1.03
CA LYS A 156 10.81 13.17 0.22
C LYS A 156 10.34 14.59 0.55
N GLY A 157 10.47 15.52 -0.41
CA GLY A 157 10.05 16.91 -0.23
C GLY A 157 8.56 17.06 0.08
N THR A 158 7.70 16.24 -0.56
CA THR A 158 6.25 16.25 -0.31
C THR A 158 5.90 15.77 1.10
N LEU A 159 6.64 14.80 1.64
CA LEU A 159 6.40 14.22 2.95
C LEU A 159 7.13 14.93 4.09
N GLN A 160 8.14 15.76 3.79
CA GLN A 160 9.08 16.33 4.74
C GLN A 160 8.40 16.98 5.95
N LYS A 161 7.42 17.87 5.73
CA LYS A 161 6.71 18.54 6.82
C LYS A 161 6.03 17.57 7.78
N PHE A 162 5.44 16.47 7.29
CA PHE A 162 4.78 15.49 8.14
C PHE A 162 5.78 14.69 8.99
N VAL A 163 6.97 14.43 8.43
CA VAL A 163 8.07 13.77 9.15
C VAL A 163 8.63 14.69 10.22
N ASP A 164 8.85 15.97 9.88
CA ASP A 164 9.34 16.98 10.83
C ASP A 164 8.33 17.19 11.98
N ASP A 165 7.05 17.39 11.67
CA ASP A 165 5.99 17.55 12.67
C ASP A 165 5.91 16.32 13.61
N LEU A 166 6.13 15.11 13.08
CA LEU A 166 6.16 13.87 13.86
C LEU A 166 7.36 13.84 14.81
N PHE A 167 8.57 14.14 14.32
CA PHE A 167 9.78 14.13 15.14
C PHE A 167 9.77 15.23 16.19
N ASP A 168 9.31 16.43 15.83
CA ASP A 168 9.12 17.52 16.79
C ASP A 168 8.14 17.10 17.88
N THR A 169 7.08 16.37 17.53
CA THR A 169 6.12 15.82 18.52
C THR A 169 6.71 14.74 19.42
N ILE A 170 7.58 13.88 18.89
CA ILE A 170 8.19 12.79 19.64
C ILE A 170 9.27 13.29 20.61
N PHE A 171 10.07 14.27 20.19
CA PHE A 171 11.29 14.68 20.91
C PHE A 171 11.14 15.97 21.71
N SER A 172 10.06 16.73 21.52
CA SER A 172 9.85 17.95 22.28
C SER A 172 9.41 17.67 23.72
N THR A 173 9.95 18.47 24.62
CA THR A 173 9.61 18.48 26.05
C THR A 173 8.41 19.35 26.37
N ASP A 174 7.93 20.14 25.39
CA ASP A 174 6.90 21.15 25.61
C ASP A 174 5.92 21.13 24.43
N HIS A 175 4.89 20.29 24.53
CA HIS A 175 3.84 20.17 23.53
C HIS A 175 2.51 20.60 24.11
N ARG A 176 2.01 21.74 23.65
CA ARG A 176 0.65 22.24 23.93
C ARG A 176 0.30 22.33 25.42
N GLY A 177 1.28 22.66 26.27
CA GLY A 177 1.10 22.75 27.72
C GLY A 177 1.03 21.40 28.45
N SER A 178 1.29 20.29 27.77
CA SER A 178 1.48 18.99 28.40
C SER A 178 2.94 18.80 28.81
N ALA A 179 3.16 18.44 30.07
CA ALA A 179 4.49 18.11 30.59
C ALA A 179 5.03 16.81 29.96
N LEU A 180 6.36 16.68 29.92
CA LEU A 180 7.04 15.45 29.52
C LEU A 180 6.42 14.23 30.23
N PRO A 181 6.13 13.12 29.51
CA PRO A 181 5.56 11.92 30.13
C PRO A 181 6.39 11.44 31.32
N PHE A 182 5.75 11.27 32.48
CA PHE A 182 6.42 10.89 33.73
C PHE A 182 7.27 9.63 33.60
N ALA A 183 6.82 8.66 32.81
CA ALA A 183 7.57 7.43 32.55
C ALA A 183 8.93 7.68 31.88
N ILE A 184 9.00 8.65 30.95
CA ILE A 184 10.25 9.03 30.28
C ILE A 184 11.19 9.71 31.27
N LYS A 185 10.68 10.66 32.06
CA LYS A 185 11.49 11.33 33.09
C LYS A 185 12.06 10.31 34.07
N HIS A 186 11.20 9.44 34.61
CA HIS A 186 11.59 8.45 35.59
C HIS A 186 12.63 7.46 35.05
N ILE A 187 12.45 6.93 33.83
CA ILE A 187 13.41 5.97 33.27
C ILE A 187 14.75 6.65 32.93
N PHE A 188 14.74 7.92 32.51
CA PHE A 188 15.98 8.66 32.24
C PHE A 188 16.73 9.02 33.52
N ASP A 189 16.02 9.42 34.57
CA ASP A 189 16.62 9.67 35.89
C ASP A 189 17.25 8.39 36.46
N PHE A 190 16.56 7.26 36.33
CA PHE A 190 17.10 5.97 36.74
C PHE A 190 18.41 5.63 36.01
N LEU A 191 18.50 5.89 34.71
CA LEU A 191 19.71 5.66 33.92
C LEU A 191 20.85 6.59 34.35
N ASP A 192 20.54 7.86 34.66
CA ASP A 192 21.51 8.83 35.17
C ASP A 192 22.05 8.41 36.54
N ASP A 193 21.17 7.97 37.45
CA ASP A 193 21.54 7.46 38.77
C ASP A 193 22.43 6.21 38.68
N GLN A 194 22.14 5.30 37.72
CA GLN A 194 23.01 4.15 37.49
C GLN A 194 24.39 4.59 36.97
N ALA A 195 24.46 5.56 36.06
CA ALA A 195 25.74 6.06 35.55
C ALA A 195 26.59 6.64 36.69
N ILE A 196 26.00 7.44 37.58
CA ILE A 196 26.66 8.00 38.76
C ILE A 196 27.15 6.88 39.68
N LYS A 197 26.28 5.91 39.99
CA LYS A 197 26.59 4.79 40.90
C LYS A 197 27.80 3.97 40.44
N TYR A 198 27.95 3.77 39.14
CA TYR A 198 29.06 3.00 38.56
C TYR A 198 30.25 3.86 38.13
N GLY A 199 30.25 5.17 38.43
CA GLY A 199 31.34 6.08 38.08
C GLY A 199 31.51 6.31 36.58
N ILE A 200 30.43 6.17 35.80
CA ILE A 200 30.42 6.44 34.36
C ILE A 200 30.35 7.95 34.16
N THR A 201 31.46 8.55 33.75
CA THR A 201 31.57 10.00 33.55
C THR A 201 31.35 10.43 32.10
N ASP A 202 31.35 9.48 31.15
CA ASP A 202 31.17 9.75 29.73
C ASP A 202 29.68 9.98 29.39
N PRO A 203 29.27 11.19 28.98
CA PRO A 203 27.89 11.49 28.61
C PRO A 203 27.39 10.67 27.41
N GLU A 204 28.27 10.23 26.51
CA GLU A 204 27.90 9.46 25.32
C GLU A 204 27.34 8.08 25.67
N VAL A 205 27.83 7.47 26.75
CA VAL A 205 27.33 6.19 27.24
C VAL A 205 25.89 6.33 27.71
N VAL A 206 25.61 7.38 28.50
CA VAL A 206 24.27 7.65 29.02
C VAL A 206 23.30 8.05 27.91
N HIS A 207 23.76 8.86 26.96
CA HIS A 207 23.00 9.19 25.75
C HIS A 207 22.64 7.93 24.95
N THR A 208 23.60 7.02 24.78
CA THR A 208 23.39 5.73 24.11
C THR A 208 22.37 4.87 24.85
N TRP A 209 22.42 4.81 26.18
CA TRP A 209 21.44 4.07 26.99
C TRP A 209 20.03 4.62 26.83
N LYS A 210 19.86 5.94 26.91
CA LYS A 210 18.57 6.62 26.73
C LYS A 210 18.00 6.38 25.33
N SER A 211 18.83 6.53 24.30
CA SER A 211 18.48 6.27 22.89
C SER A 211 18.08 4.81 22.65
N ASN A 212 18.86 3.86 23.16
CA ASN A 212 18.57 2.44 23.03
C ASN A 212 17.32 2.01 23.79
N THR A 213 16.95 2.72 24.87
CA THR A 213 15.79 2.38 25.69
C THR A 213 14.49 2.90 25.09
N LEU A 214 14.47 4.18 24.66
CA LEU A 214 13.24 4.83 24.21
C LEU A 214 13.15 4.90 22.69
N LEU A 215 14.15 5.50 22.03
CA LEU A 215 14.08 5.76 20.60
C LEU A 215 14.08 4.46 19.79
N LEU A 216 15.08 3.60 19.97
CA LEU A 216 15.24 2.41 19.13
C LEU A 216 14.25 1.29 19.43
N ARG A 217 13.75 1.19 20.67
CA ARG A 217 12.87 0.08 21.09
C ARG A 217 11.40 0.44 20.97
N PHE A 218 11.03 1.66 21.33
CA PHE A 218 9.64 2.09 21.33
C PHE A 218 9.32 2.86 20.04
N TRP A 219 9.96 3.99 19.79
CA TRP A 219 9.57 4.90 18.70
C TRP A 219 9.83 4.33 17.31
N VAL A 220 11.00 3.75 17.05
CA VAL A 220 11.30 3.08 15.77
C VAL A 220 10.27 1.99 15.48
N ASN A 221 9.89 1.21 16.51
CA ASN A 221 8.92 0.15 16.35
C ASN A 221 7.52 0.70 16.03
N LEU A 222 7.11 1.79 16.69
CA LEU A 222 5.83 2.44 16.46
C LEU A 222 5.73 3.08 15.07
N ILE A 223 6.79 3.76 14.62
CA ILE A 223 6.88 4.38 13.29
C ILE A 223 6.79 3.32 12.20
N LYS A 224 7.49 2.18 12.37
CA LYS A 224 7.44 1.07 11.40
C LYS A 224 6.11 0.31 11.41
N ASN A 225 5.39 0.32 12.54
CA ASN A 225 4.17 -0.46 12.74
C ASN A 225 3.01 0.42 13.21
N PRO A 226 2.54 1.37 12.37
CA PRO A 226 1.42 2.23 12.73
C PRO A 226 0.11 1.44 12.96
N ASN A 227 0.01 0.24 12.40
CA ASN A 227 -1.09 -0.69 12.62
C ASN A 227 -1.17 -1.24 14.07
N PHE A 228 -0.18 -0.98 14.94
CA PHE A 228 -0.29 -1.23 16.38
C PHE A 228 -1.17 -0.21 17.10
N VAL A 229 -1.32 0.98 16.52
CA VAL A 229 -2.08 2.10 17.09
C VAL A 229 -3.39 2.32 16.34
N PHE A 230 -3.35 2.14 15.01
CA PHE A 230 -4.47 2.46 14.13
C PHE A 230 -5.01 1.22 13.41
N ASP A 231 -6.33 1.16 13.20
CA ASP A 231 -6.99 0.13 12.39
C ASP A 231 -6.85 0.44 10.90
N ILE A 232 -5.64 0.17 10.38
CA ILE A 232 -5.23 0.44 9.00
C ILE A 232 -4.53 -0.78 8.39
N HIS A 233 -4.60 -0.89 7.07
CA HIS A 233 -3.78 -1.82 6.31
C HIS A 233 -2.44 -1.19 5.94
N LYS A 234 -1.35 -1.85 6.34
CA LYS A 234 0.00 -1.48 5.93
C LYS A 234 0.41 -2.30 4.70
N SER A 235 0.45 -1.66 3.54
CA SER A 235 0.95 -2.30 2.32
C SER A 235 2.49 -2.42 2.34
N ASN A 236 3.04 -3.34 1.53
CA ASN A 236 4.49 -3.55 1.44
C ASN A 236 5.27 -2.29 1.00
N ILE A 237 4.66 -1.45 0.16
CA ILE A 237 5.27 -0.19 -0.29
C ILE A 237 5.37 0.78 0.90
N ILE A 238 4.28 0.93 1.67
CA ILE A 238 4.27 1.78 2.86
C ILE A 238 5.23 1.27 3.92
N ASP A 239 5.30 -0.05 4.15
CA ASP A 239 6.28 -0.66 5.06
C ASP A 239 7.73 -0.33 4.67
N SER A 240 8.04 -0.37 3.38
CA SER A 240 9.36 0.00 2.85
C SER A 240 9.64 1.49 3.08
N CYS A 241 8.66 2.37 2.80
CA CYS A 241 8.81 3.82 3.03
C CYS A 241 8.99 4.16 4.53
N LEU A 242 8.19 3.57 5.41
CA LEU A 242 8.29 3.78 6.85
C LEU A 242 9.61 3.26 7.41
N SER A 243 10.18 2.21 6.82
CA SER A 243 11.52 1.74 7.19
C SER A 243 12.61 2.77 6.87
N VAL A 244 12.49 3.53 5.76
CA VAL A 244 13.40 4.63 5.45
C VAL A 244 13.24 5.79 6.44
N VAL A 245 12.00 6.15 6.77
CA VAL A 245 11.73 7.21 7.76
C VAL A 245 12.27 6.83 9.14
N ALA A 246 12.06 5.60 9.58
CA ALA A 246 12.54 5.12 10.88
C ALA A 246 14.07 4.99 10.99
N GLN A 247 14.78 5.01 9.85
CA GLN A 247 16.25 5.00 9.79
C GLN A 247 16.83 6.43 9.76
N THR A 248 16.02 7.44 9.49
CA THR A 248 16.42 8.85 9.44
C THR A 248 16.50 9.42 10.85
#